data_AF-A0ABD0RC88-F1
#
_entry.id   AF-A0ABD0RC88-F1
#
_cell.length_a   1.000
_cell.length_b   1.000
_cell.length_c   1.000
_cell.angle_alpha   90.00
_cell.angle_beta   90.00
_cell.angle_gamma   90.00
#
_symmetry.space_group_name_H-M   'P 1'
#
loop_
_entity.id
_entity.type
_entity.pdbx_description
1 polymer ?
#
loop_
_entity_poly.entity_id
_entity_poly.type
_entity_poly.pdbx_seq_one_letter_code
_entity_poly.pdbx_strand_id
1 'polypeptide(L)'
;MVKKIPEFSIEGKGAVQMTDSDQKKAENITCTFHVQQNPTSYVNAIELYKNLPSLIKKENACSYTKTLKGIQIEDLDSLIFSLLDVVVCLTFTSLKYKDKYLANLTEFVKFDTFKKLDWDMSSQTPPDEKWFEPHEVTSKMRETLSQFKSFSEANKNEKRIRFIISTISDASSPGSSIYLYERGNLRKGFQPVSKLPPPVVHNIQEQTLSLTLQNSPTGETVKYRVEYKKVKTDSGTEEQWLVRDTAEENFTLTGLTGKQYLIRYRIVGKVAVSEASDTVSPTLSLQ
;
A
#
# COMPACT_ATOMS: atom_id res chain seq x y z
N MET A 1 -26.42 -30.79 -10.13
CA MET A 1 -27.90 -30.79 -9.96
C MET A 1 -28.21 -30.77 -8.48
N VAL A 2 -28.36 -29.60 -7.86
CA VAL A 2 -28.87 -29.50 -6.48
C VAL A 2 -30.39 -29.45 -6.59
N LYS A 3 -31.04 -30.60 -6.38
CA LYS A 3 -32.49 -30.74 -6.39
C LYS A 3 -33.06 -30.30 -5.04
N LYS A 4 -34.09 -29.46 -5.10
CA LYS A 4 -35.16 -29.25 -4.12
C LYS A 4 -34.74 -28.80 -2.70
N ILE A 5 -34.75 -27.48 -2.51
CA ILE A 5 -35.02 -26.88 -1.19
C ILE A 5 -36.52 -27.11 -0.89
N PRO A 6 -36.94 -27.47 0.34
CA PRO A 6 -38.32 -27.85 0.62
C PRO A 6 -39.30 -26.70 0.34
N GLU A 7 -40.32 -26.99 -0.48
CA GLU A 7 -41.44 -26.12 -0.79
C GLU A 7 -42.28 -25.87 0.48
N PHE A 8 -42.16 -24.67 1.06
CA PHE A 8 -43.14 -24.18 2.03
C PHE A 8 -44.15 -23.32 1.26
N SER A 9 -45.40 -23.78 1.19
CA SER A 9 -46.50 -23.01 0.60
C SER A 9 -47.28 -22.31 1.71
N ILE A 10 -47.40 -20.98 1.62
CA ILE A 10 -48.22 -20.17 2.54
C ILE A 10 -49.12 -19.28 1.69
N GLU A 11 -50.38 -19.69 1.53
CA GLU A 11 -51.42 -18.89 0.89
C GLU A 11 -52.07 -17.94 1.91
N GLY A 12 -52.12 -16.65 1.58
CA GLY A 12 -53.16 -15.72 2.06
C GLY A 12 -53.12 -15.24 3.53
N LYS A 13 -52.79 -13.94 3.67
CA LYS A 13 -53.03 -13.00 4.79
C LYS A 13 -53.53 -13.55 6.15
N GLY A 14 -52.59 -13.73 7.09
CA GLY A 14 -52.81 -13.85 8.53
C GLY A 14 -51.48 -13.84 9.28
N ALA A 15 -51.46 -13.49 10.57
CA ALA A 15 -50.26 -13.56 11.41
C ALA A 15 -49.67 -14.98 11.35
N VAL A 16 -48.39 -15.10 10.97
CA VAL A 16 -47.74 -16.39 10.78
C VAL A 16 -47.40 -16.98 12.15
N GLN A 17 -48.10 -18.03 12.56
CA GLN A 17 -47.64 -18.90 13.64
C GLN A 17 -46.71 -19.97 13.05
N MET A 18 -45.44 -19.92 13.44
CA MET A 18 -44.49 -21.01 13.17
C MET A 18 -44.89 -22.22 14.00
N THR A 19 -44.93 -23.41 13.37
CA THR A 19 -45.13 -24.66 14.10
C THR A 19 -43.80 -25.13 14.72
N ASP A 20 -43.85 -25.87 15.83
CA ASP A 20 -42.66 -26.47 16.47
C ASP A 20 -41.83 -27.33 15.50
N SER A 21 -42.47 -27.86 14.44
CA SER A 21 -41.82 -28.63 13.37
C SER A 21 -40.97 -27.74 12.45
N ASP A 22 -41.44 -26.54 12.15
CA ASP A 22 -40.76 -25.61 11.25
C ASP A 22 -39.60 -24.91 11.97
N GLN A 23 -39.75 -24.65 13.27
CA GLN A 23 -38.68 -24.17 14.12
C GLN A 23 -37.54 -25.21 14.24
N LYS A 24 -37.87 -26.50 14.45
CA LYS A 24 -36.88 -27.60 14.47
C LYS A 24 -36.14 -27.79 13.14
N LYS A 25 -36.79 -27.49 12.01
CA LYS A 25 -36.15 -27.56 10.68
C LYS A 25 -35.21 -26.37 10.46
N ALA A 26 -35.57 -25.18 10.90
CA ALA A 26 -34.72 -23.99 10.84
C ALA A 26 -33.49 -24.10 11.76
N GLU A 27 -33.64 -24.70 12.94
CA GLU A 27 -32.55 -25.00 13.88
C GLU A 27 -31.51 -25.99 13.32
N ASN A 28 -31.86 -26.78 12.31
CA ASN A 28 -30.97 -27.75 11.65
C ASN A 28 -30.27 -27.20 10.38
N ILE A 29 -30.49 -25.92 10.02
CA ILE A 29 -29.81 -25.28 8.89
C ILE A 29 -28.48 -24.67 9.39
N THR A 30 -27.38 -25.40 9.18
CA THR A 30 -26.05 -24.89 9.49
C THR A 30 -25.49 -24.14 8.28
N CYS A 31 -25.35 -22.82 8.41
CA CYS A 31 -24.68 -22.00 7.40
C CYS A 31 -23.23 -21.76 7.82
N THR A 32 -22.29 -22.43 7.16
CA THR A 32 -20.87 -22.26 7.47
C THR A 32 -20.28 -21.17 6.58
N PHE A 33 -20.06 -20.00 7.18
CA PHE A 33 -19.22 -18.98 6.58
C PHE A 33 -17.77 -19.24 7.00
N HIS A 34 -16.83 -19.07 6.08
CA HIS A 34 -15.41 -19.06 6.41
C HIS A 34 -14.95 -17.60 6.53
N VAL A 35 -15.37 -16.94 7.61
CA VAL A 35 -14.86 -15.63 8.01
C VAL A 35 -14.65 -15.66 9.54
N GLN A 36 -13.75 -14.82 10.04
CA GLN A 36 -13.29 -14.84 11.44
C GLN A 36 -14.39 -14.65 12.51
N GLN A 37 -15.59 -14.23 12.10
CA GLN A 37 -16.80 -14.15 12.93
C GLN A 37 -17.98 -14.83 12.22
N ASN A 38 -18.40 -15.99 12.75
CA ASN A 38 -19.60 -16.67 12.27
C ASN A 38 -20.83 -16.14 13.00
N PRO A 39 -21.84 -15.61 12.29
CA PRO A 39 -23.04 -15.11 12.94
C PRO A 39 -23.83 -16.29 13.53
N THR A 40 -24.14 -16.20 14.81
CA THR A 40 -24.90 -17.22 15.57
C THR A 40 -26.41 -16.98 15.57
N SER A 41 -26.89 -15.91 14.91
CA SER A 41 -28.30 -15.58 14.78
C SER A 41 -28.58 -14.89 13.44
N TYR A 42 -29.84 -14.94 13.00
CA TYR A 42 -30.29 -14.30 11.75
C TYR A 42 -30.05 -12.77 11.75
N VAL A 43 -30.25 -12.11 12.89
CA VAL A 43 -29.98 -10.67 13.05
C VAL A 43 -28.49 -10.37 12.92
N ASN A 44 -27.65 -11.19 13.56
CA ASN A 44 -26.19 -11.07 13.46
C ASN A 44 -25.71 -11.31 12.02
N ALA A 45 -26.37 -12.21 11.28
CA ALA A 45 -26.06 -12.45 9.88
C ALA A 45 -26.39 -11.22 9.02
N ILE A 46 -27.58 -10.64 9.16
CA ILE A 46 -27.97 -9.43 8.42
C ILE A 46 -27.02 -8.26 8.74
N GLU A 47 -26.67 -8.05 10.00
CA GLU A 47 -25.74 -7.00 10.42
C GLU A 47 -24.33 -7.23 9.86
N LEU A 48 -23.84 -8.48 9.91
CA LEU A 48 -22.57 -8.87 9.29
C LEU A 48 -22.57 -8.60 7.79
N TYR A 49 -23.64 -8.97 7.07
CA TYR A 49 -23.78 -8.74 5.63
C TYR A 49 -23.84 -7.25 5.27
N LYS A 50 -24.54 -6.43 6.07
CA LYS A 50 -24.55 -4.96 5.90
C LYS A 50 -23.16 -4.35 6.08
N ASN A 51 -22.37 -4.91 7.00
CA ASN A 51 -21.04 -4.40 7.34
C ASN A 51 -19.90 -5.05 6.50
N LEU A 52 -20.16 -6.17 5.83
CA LEU A 52 -19.20 -6.95 5.05
C LEU A 52 -18.40 -6.12 4.04
N PRO A 53 -19.00 -5.16 3.28
CA PRO A 53 -18.23 -4.31 2.38
C PRO A 53 -17.16 -3.47 3.09
N SER A 54 -17.44 -3.00 4.31
CA SER A 54 -16.50 -2.21 5.09
C SER A 54 -15.39 -3.07 5.71
N LEU A 55 -15.75 -4.29 6.16
CA LEU A 55 -14.83 -5.26 6.73
C LEU A 55 -13.82 -5.76 5.70
N ILE A 56 -14.29 -6.13 4.49
CA ILE A 56 -13.43 -6.55 3.38
C ILE A 56 -12.46 -5.43 2.98
N LYS A 57 -12.93 -4.18 2.88
CA LYS A 57 -12.06 -3.03 2.56
C LYS A 57 -10.96 -2.83 3.59
N LYS A 58 -11.32 -2.89 4.89
CA LYS A 58 -10.38 -2.75 5.98
C LYS A 58 -9.39 -3.90 6.01
N GLU A 59 -9.85 -5.13 5.81
CA GLU A 59 -9.00 -6.33 5.82
C GLU A 59 -8.04 -6.35 4.63
N ASN A 60 -8.49 -5.97 3.44
CA ASN A 60 -7.65 -5.85 2.24
C ASN A 60 -6.60 -4.75 2.41
N ALA A 61 -6.98 -3.55 2.85
CA ALA A 61 -6.02 -2.49 3.14
C ALA A 61 -5.00 -2.96 4.21
N CYS A 62 -5.48 -3.54 5.32
CA CYS A 62 -4.63 -4.06 6.38
C CYS A 62 -3.68 -5.18 5.91
N SER A 63 -4.12 -6.08 5.02
CA SER A 63 -3.26 -7.18 4.54
C SER A 63 -2.06 -6.66 3.76
N TYR A 64 -2.26 -5.66 2.90
CA TYR A 64 -1.18 -5.01 2.15
C TYR A 64 -0.29 -4.13 3.03
N THR A 65 -0.82 -3.53 4.09
CA THR A 65 -0.07 -2.55 4.92
C THR A 65 0.62 -3.17 6.13
N LYS A 66 0.43 -4.46 6.41
CA LYS A 66 1.12 -5.20 7.51
C LYS A 66 2.64 -5.02 7.54
N THR A 67 3.26 -4.74 6.39
CA THR A 67 4.71 -4.54 6.25
C THR A 67 5.17 -3.11 6.60
N LEU A 68 4.26 -2.15 6.72
CA LEU A 68 4.50 -0.73 6.98
C LEU A 68 4.37 -0.40 8.48
N LYS A 69 5.30 -0.91 9.30
CA LYS A 69 5.29 -0.66 10.74
C LYS A 69 5.51 0.82 11.06
N GLY A 70 4.67 1.38 11.95
CA GLY A 70 4.81 2.76 12.44
C GLY A 70 4.18 3.85 11.56
N ILE A 71 3.52 3.47 10.46
CA ILE A 71 2.79 4.40 9.57
C ILE A 71 1.31 4.34 9.92
N GLN A 72 0.68 5.50 10.13
CA GLN A 72 -0.73 5.59 10.51
C GLN A 72 -1.65 5.47 9.29
N ILE A 73 -2.78 4.80 9.48
CA ILE A 73 -3.90 4.80 8.52
C ILE A 73 -4.84 5.93 8.96
N GLU A 74 -5.06 6.90 8.08
CA GLU A 74 -5.82 8.11 8.40
C GLU A 74 -6.84 8.42 7.31
N ASP A 75 -7.98 8.98 7.72
CA ASP A 75 -8.92 9.57 6.77
C ASP A 75 -8.43 10.93 6.32
N LEU A 76 -8.64 11.27 5.05
CA LEU A 76 -8.03 12.46 4.45
C LEU A 76 -8.55 13.76 5.08
N ASP A 77 -9.75 13.74 5.65
CA ASP A 77 -10.36 14.88 6.33
C ASP A 77 -9.53 15.38 7.53
N SER A 78 -8.64 14.55 8.10
CA SER A 78 -7.71 14.96 9.17
C SER A 78 -6.53 15.80 8.66
N LEU A 79 -6.21 15.76 7.36
CA LEU A 79 -5.01 16.38 6.77
C LEU A 79 -5.16 17.87 6.46
N ILE A 80 -6.40 18.37 6.46
CA ILE A 80 -6.74 19.77 6.16
C ILE A 80 -6.05 20.74 7.14
N PHE A 81 -5.63 20.26 8.32
CA PHE A 81 -5.08 21.10 9.39
C PHE A 81 -3.55 21.16 9.49
N SER A 82 -2.78 20.42 8.68
CA SER A 82 -1.31 20.57 8.72
C SER A 82 -0.82 21.66 7.78
N LEU A 83 -0.74 22.89 8.31
CA LEU A 83 -0.27 24.08 7.59
C LEU A 83 1.25 24.08 7.31
N LEU A 84 2.02 23.17 7.94
CA LEU A 84 3.50 23.20 7.92
C LEU A 84 4.16 21.93 7.34
N ASP A 85 3.42 20.85 7.11
CA ASP A 85 4.02 19.56 6.75
C ASP A 85 3.90 19.22 5.26
N VAL A 86 4.88 18.47 4.76
CA VAL A 86 4.78 17.71 3.52
C VAL A 86 4.22 16.34 3.87
N VAL A 87 3.10 15.95 3.26
CA VAL A 87 2.51 14.63 3.49
C VAL A 87 2.69 13.76 2.26
N VAL A 88 3.32 12.60 2.45
CA VAL A 88 3.45 11.56 1.44
C VAL A 88 2.46 10.46 1.81
N CYS A 89 1.44 10.29 0.99
CA CYS A 89 0.28 9.45 1.28
C CYS A 89 0.21 8.26 0.32
N LEU A 90 0.38 7.05 0.85
CA LEU A 90 0.01 5.84 0.12
C LEU A 90 -1.52 5.74 0.09
N THR A 91 -2.10 5.91 -1.08
CA THR A 91 -3.55 5.92 -1.27
C THR A 91 -3.99 4.65 -1.98
N PHE A 92 -4.91 3.90 -1.38
CA PHE A 92 -5.65 2.86 -2.09
C PHE A 92 -6.83 3.48 -2.82
N THR A 93 -6.79 3.39 -4.14
CA THR A 93 -7.70 4.12 -5.02
C THR A 93 -8.92 3.32 -5.44
N SER A 94 -8.82 2.00 -5.37
CA SER A 94 -9.87 1.08 -5.80
C SER A 94 -10.82 0.60 -4.72
N LEU A 95 -10.52 0.85 -3.45
CA LEU A 95 -11.30 0.30 -2.34
C LEU A 95 -12.67 0.96 -2.17
N LYS A 96 -12.88 2.17 -2.70
CA LYS A 96 -14.13 2.91 -2.54
C LYS A 96 -15.11 2.73 -3.72
N TYR A 97 -14.79 1.92 -4.74
CA TYR A 97 -15.76 1.61 -5.79
C TYR A 97 -16.97 0.86 -5.22
N LYS A 98 -18.16 1.15 -5.78
CA LYS A 98 -19.34 0.32 -5.56
C LYS A 98 -19.08 -1.01 -6.24
N ASP A 99 -18.77 -2.01 -5.43
CA ASP A 99 -18.75 -3.39 -5.89
C ASP A 99 -20.18 -3.73 -6.34
N LYS A 100 -20.35 -4.06 -7.63
CA LYS A 100 -21.66 -4.37 -8.23
C LYS A 100 -22.32 -5.57 -7.55
N TYR A 101 -21.53 -6.56 -7.13
CA TYR A 101 -22.03 -7.72 -6.42
C TYR A 101 -22.50 -7.34 -5.02
N LEU A 102 -21.71 -6.57 -4.26
CA LEU A 102 -22.14 -6.07 -2.95
C LEU A 102 -23.31 -5.08 -3.05
N ALA A 103 -23.40 -4.30 -4.13
CA ALA A 103 -24.54 -3.44 -4.40
C ALA A 103 -25.81 -4.26 -4.65
N ASN A 104 -25.71 -5.31 -5.48
CA ASN A 104 -26.81 -6.25 -5.74
C ASN A 104 -27.23 -6.97 -4.45
N LEU A 105 -26.28 -7.42 -3.62
CA LEU A 105 -26.57 -8.00 -2.31
C LEU A 105 -27.19 -6.99 -1.35
N THR A 106 -26.72 -5.75 -1.34
CA THR A 106 -27.28 -4.69 -0.49
C THR A 106 -28.69 -4.33 -0.93
N GLU A 107 -28.94 -4.26 -2.24
CA GLU A 107 -30.26 -4.03 -2.81
C GLU A 107 -31.20 -5.19 -2.51
N PHE A 108 -30.72 -6.44 -2.66
CA PHE A 108 -31.45 -7.64 -2.25
C PHE A 108 -31.81 -7.63 -0.76
N VAL A 109 -30.88 -7.23 0.12
CA VAL A 109 -31.11 -7.14 1.56
C VAL A 109 -32.01 -5.96 1.94
N LYS A 110 -31.99 -4.86 1.16
CA LYS A 110 -32.88 -3.69 1.35
C LYS A 110 -34.29 -3.92 0.84
N PHE A 111 -34.48 -4.89 -0.05
CA PHE A 111 -35.81 -5.31 -0.47
C PHE A 111 -36.53 -5.92 0.73
N ASP A 112 -37.34 -5.11 1.40
CA ASP A 112 -38.24 -5.53 2.50
C ASP A 112 -39.44 -6.35 1.99
N THR A 113 -39.32 -6.90 0.78
CA THR A 113 -40.38 -7.63 0.11
C THR A 113 -39.81 -8.81 -0.67
N PHE A 114 -39.63 -9.92 0.05
CA PHE A 114 -39.82 -11.28 -0.49
C PHE A 114 -41.24 -11.50 -1.09
N LYS A 115 -42.09 -10.46 -1.17
CA LYS A 115 -43.48 -10.53 -1.64
C LYS A 115 -43.70 -10.19 -3.12
N LYS A 116 -42.68 -9.84 -3.89
CA LYS A 116 -42.83 -9.62 -5.34
C LYS A 116 -41.48 -9.78 -6.02
N LEU A 117 -41.17 -10.98 -6.50
CA LEU A 117 -40.17 -11.13 -7.55
C LEU A 117 -40.46 -12.42 -8.33
N ASP A 118 -41.20 -12.29 -9.43
CA ASP A 118 -40.97 -13.11 -10.63
C ASP A 118 -39.59 -12.69 -11.19
N TRP A 119 -38.53 -13.01 -10.46
CA TRP A 119 -37.16 -12.71 -10.88
C TRP A 119 -36.71 -13.77 -11.86
N ASP A 120 -36.65 -13.42 -13.12
CA ASP A 120 -36.08 -14.29 -14.14
C ASP A 120 -34.56 -14.39 -13.93
N MET A 121 -34.15 -15.48 -13.28
CA MET A 121 -32.76 -15.88 -13.06
C MET A 121 -31.97 -16.14 -14.35
N SER A 122 -32.59 -16.08 -15.53
CA SER A 122 -31.95 -16.39 -16.81
C SER A 122 -31.18 -15.24 -17.46
N SER A 123 -31.28 -14.00 -16.95
CA SER A 123 -30.71 -12.81 -17.61
C SER A 123 -29.38 -12.30 -17.04
N GLN A 124 -28.84 -12.92 -15.99
CA GLN A 124 -27.53 -12.52 -15.46
C GLN A 124 -26.46 -13.52 -15.87
N THR A 125 -25.75 -13.20 -16.95
CA THR A 125 -24.41 -13.72 -17.14
C THR A 125 -23.57 -13.29 -15.93
N PRO A 126 -22.81 -14.20 -15.29
CA PRO A 126 -21.82 -13.78 -14.30
C PRO A 126 -20.95 -12.71 -14.95
N PRO A 127 -20.55 -11.65 -14.22
CA PRO A 127 -19.64 -10.65 -14.79
C PRO A 127 -18.41 -11.37 -15.34
N ASP A 128 -18.20 -11.31 -16.66
CA ASP A 128 -17.02 -11.89 -17.32
C ASP A 128 -15.71 -11.24 -16.83
N GLU A 129 -15.80 -10.15 -16.07
CA GLU A 129 -14.70 -9.61 -15.29
C GLU A 129 -14.45 -10.51 -14.08
N LYS A 130 -13.42 -11.36 -14.19
CA LYS A 130 -12.77 -12.03 -13.06
C LYS A 130 -12.73 -11.06 -11.87
N TRP A 131 -13.53 -11.39 -10.85
CA TRP A 131 -13.73 -10.62 -9.62
C TRP A 131 -12.49 -10.49 -8.73
N PHE A 132 -11.39 -11.10 -9.15
CA PHE A 132 -10.07 -10.88 -8.59
C PHE A 132 -9.37 -9.82 -9.44
N GLU A 133 -8.87 -8.78 -8.78
CA GLU A 133 -8.09 -7.70 -9.38
C GLU A 133 -7.21 -8.22 -10.54
N PRO A 134 -7.22 -7.56 -11.73
CA PRO A 134 -6.32 -7.93 -12.80
C PRO A 134 -4.89 -8.04 -12.26
N HIS A 135 -4.14 -9.06 -12.67
CA HIS A 135 -2.76 -9.30 -12.21
C HIS A 135 -1.88 -8.03 -12.28
N GLU A 136 -2.14 -7.16 -13.27
CA GLU A 136 -1.50 -5.87 -13.44
C GLU A 136 -1.77 -4.88 -12.29
N VAL A 137 -3.00 -4.81 -11.79
CA VAL A 137 -3.39 -3.93 -10.68
C VAL A 137 -2.69 -4.37 -9.40
N THR A 138 -2.73 -5.67 -9.09
CA THR A 138 -2.04 -6.22 -7.90
C THR A 138 -0.52 -6.05 -7.99
N SER A 139 0.07 -6.22 -9.18
CA SER A 139 1.50 -6.01 -9.42
C SER A 139 1.90 -4.55 -9.18
N LYS A 140 1.14 -3.61 -9.77
CA LYS A 140 1.32 -2.17 -9.57
C LYS A 140 1.16 -1.78 -8.10
N MET A 141 0.20 -2.37 -7.40
CA MET A 141 -0.02 -2.12 -5.98
C MET A 141 1.18 -2.56 -5.13
N ARG A 142 1.74 -3.74 -5.43
CA ARG A 142 2.95 -4.25 -4.76
C ARG A 142 4.16 -3.35 -5.01
N GLU A 143 4.35 -2.91 -6.26
CA GLU A 143 5.43 -2.00 -6.62
C GLU A 143 5.30 -0.65 -5.90
N THR A 144 4.10 -0.05 -5.95
CA THR A 144 3.79 1.22 -5.26
C THR A 144 4.03 1.12 -3.77
N LEU A 145 3.59 0.01 -3.15
CA LEU A 145 3.83 -0.27 -1.73
C LEU A 145 5.32 -0.39 -1.41
N SER A 146 6.08 -1.10 -2.25
CA SER A 146 7.53 -1.26 -2.09
C SER A 146 8.26 0.08 -2.19
N GLN A 147 7.90 0.90 -3.18
CA GLN A 147 8.46 2.24 -3.36
C GLN A 147 8.14 3.14 -2.15
N PHE A 148 6.88 3.15 -1.70
CA PHE A 148 6.47 3.91 -0.53
C PHE A 148 7.23 3.48 0.73
N LYS A 149 7.35 2.17 0.95
CA LYS A 149 8.08 1.61 2.11
C LYS A 149 9.53 2.10 2.13
N SER A 150 10.30 1.80 1.09
CA SER A 150 11.71 2.21 0.98
C SER A 150 11.89 3.71 1.16
N PHE A 151 11.01 4.51 0.53
CA PHE A 151 11.07 5.96 0.63
C PHE A 151 10.73 6.47 2.03
N SER A 152 9.72 5.90 2.69
CA SER A 152 9.36 6.27 4.08
C SER A 152 10.47 5.91 5.08
N GLU A 153 11.10 4.74 4.94
CA GLU A 153 12.19 4.29 5.81
C GLU A 153 13.45 5.14 5.64
N ALA A 154 13.78 5.52 4.39
CA ALA A 154 14.90 6.40 4.08
C ALA A 154 14.76 7.80 4.71
N ASN A 155 13.52 8.25 4.92
CA ASN A 155 13.20 9.59 5.41
C ASN A 155 12.54 9.59 6.79
N LYS A 156 12.60 8.49 7.54
CA LYS A 156 11.92 8.33 8.85
C LYS A 156 12.32 9.36 9.92
N ASN A 157 13.49 9.97 9.79
CA ASN A 157 14.02 10.96 10.73
C ASN A 157 13.75 12.41 10.27
N GLU A 158 13.17 12.60 9.09
CA GLU A 158 12.87 13.91 8.53
C GLU A 158 11.53 14.42 9.08
N LYS A 159 11.61 15.35 10.04
CA LYS A 159 10.46 15.82 10.83
C LYS A 159 9.43 16.60 10.01
N ARG A 160 9.84 17.19 8.88
CA ARG A 160 8.93 17.95 8.00
C ARG A 160 8.04 17.06 7.11
N ILE A 161 8.36 15.77 7.02
CA ILE A 161 7.64 14.82 6.17
C ILE A 161 6.84 13.87 7.03
N ARG A 162 5.54 13.81 6.76
CA ARG A 162 4.65 12.83 7.35
C ARG A 162 4.30 11.76 6.33
N PHE A 163 4.44 10.50 6.73
CA PHE A 163 4.02 9.35 5.94
C PHE A 163 2.72 8.81 6.49
N ILE A 164 1.72 8.62 5.62
CA ILE A 164 0.41 8.08 6.00
C ILE A 164 -0.11 7.11 4.94
N ILE A 165 -1.16 6.39 5.31
CA ILE A 165 -1.92 5.53 4.41
C ILE A 165 -3.38 5.99 4.44
N SER A 166 -4.01 6.11 3.27
CA SER A 166 -5.42 6.49 3.18
C SER A 166 -6.16 5.77 2.06
N THR A 167 -7.47 5.99 1.98
CA THR A 167 -8.34 5.44 0.93
C THR A 167 -9.11 6.57 0.25
N ILE A 168 -8.90 6.77 -1.06
CA ILE A 168 -9.53 7.84 -1.83
C ILE A 168 -9.94 7.26 -3.18
N SER A 169 -11.20 7.36 -3.58
CA SER A 169 -11.60 6.92 -4.92
C SER A 169 -10.85 7.71 -5.99
N ASP A 170 -10.12 7.02 -6.87
CA ASP A 170 -9.55 7.64 -8.07
C ASP A 170 -9.45 6.65 -9.23
N ALA A 171 -10.42 6.76 -10.15
CA ALA A 171 -10.48 5.93 -11.36
C ALA A 171 -9.32 6.17 -12.33
N SER A 172 -8.65 7.33 -12.24
CA SER A 172 -7.49 7.62 -13.10
C SER A 172 -6.23 6.86 -12.70
N SER A 173 -6.19 6.28 -11.50
CA SER A 173 -5.04 5.54 -10.97
C SER A 173 -5.49 4.26 -10.28
N PRO A 174 -5.93 3.21 -11.00
CA PRO A 174 -6.45 1.99 -10.37
C PRO A 174 -5.44 1.28 -9.45
N GLY A 175 -5.93 0.73 -8.34
CA GLY A 175 -5.20 -0.05 -7.34
C GLY A 175 -4.71 0.82 -6.18
N SER A 176 -3.50 1.36 -6.35
CA SER A 176 -2.92 2.31 -5.41
C SER A 176 -2.03 3.34 -6.11
N SER A 177 -1.78 4.45 -5.42
CA SER A 177 -0.90 5.53 -5.86
C SER A 177 -0.27 6.24 -4.67
N ILE A 178 0.81 6.99 -4.89
CA ILE A 178 1.42 7.84 -3.88
C ILE A 178 1.06 9.28 -4.20
N TYR A 179 0.35 9.92 -3.28
CA TYR A 179 -0.02 11.33 -3.39
C TYR A 179 0.87 12.18 -2.51
N LEU A 180 1.18 13.37 -3.00
CA LEU A 180 1.96 14.36 -2.27
C LEU A 180 1.05 15.54 -1.93
N TYR A 181 1.02 15.90 -0.65
CA TYR A 181 0.38 17.14 -0.19
C TYR A 181 1.45 18.11 0.28
N GLU A 182 1.51 19.27 -0.35
CA GLU A 182 2.41 20.37 0.04
C GLU A 182 1.55 21.55 0.49
N ARG A 183 1.58 21.86 1.80
CA ARG A 183 0.77 22.95 2.39
C ARG A 183 -0.71 22.81 2.07
N GLY A 184 -1.23 21.59 2.19
CA GLY A 184 -2.63 21.23 1.87
C GLY A 184 -2.94 21.04 0.38
N ASN A 185 -2.02 21.37 -0.54
CA ASN A 185 -2.27 21.21 -1.98
C ASN A 185 -1.91 19.80 -2.45
N LEU A 186 -2.87 19.11 -3.03
CA LEU A 186 -2.68 17.77 -3.61
C LEU A 186 -1.93 17.84 -4.95
N ARG A 187 -0.87 17.06 -5.06
CA ARG A 187 -0.21 16.70 -6.32
C ARG A 187 -0.35 15.20 -6.56
N LYS A 188 -1.19 14.85 -7.54
CA LYS A 188 -1.32 13.49 -8.05
C LYS A 188 -0.12 13.11 -8.92
N GLY A 189 0.15 11.82 -9.06
CA GLY A 189 1.24 11.32 -9.91
C GLY A 189 2.64 11.58 -9.35
N PHE A 190 2.76 11.82 -8.05
CA PHE A 190 4.06 11.91 -7.41
C PHE A 190 4.76 10.53 -7.45
N GLN A 191 5.97 10.51 -7.98
CA GLN A 191 6.84 9.34 -7.97
C GLN A 191 8.04 9.62 -7.07
N PRO A 192 8.19 8.88 -5.95
CA PRO A 192 9.38 8.98 -5.14
C PRO A 192 10.63 8.57 -5.91
N VAL A 193 11.77 9.16 -5.53
CA VAL A 193 13.07 8.73 -6.03
C VAL A 193 13.37 7.33 -5.52
N SER A 194 13.61 6.40 -6.45
CA SER A 194 13.78 4.97 -6.16
C SER A 194 15.22 4.62 -5.77
N LYS A 195 15.40 3.43 -5.18
CA LYS A 195 16.73 2.90 -4.84
C LYS A 195 17.57 2.73 -6.11
N LEU A 196 18.85 3.05 -6.00
CA LEU A 196 19.80 3.02 -7.10
C LEU A 196 20.75 1.82 -7.00
N PRO A 197 21.34 1.39 -8.12
CA PRO A 197 22.50 0.52 -8.09
C PRO A 197 23.72 1.22 -7.45
N PRO A 198 24.70 0.45 -6.96
CA PRO A 198 25.92 0.97 -6.37
C PRO A 198 26.68 1.90 -7.34
N PRO A 199 27.45 2.87 -6.82
CA PRO A 199 28.22 3.79 -7.67
C PRO A 199 29.35 3.03 -8.36
N VAL A 200 29.66 3.41 -9.59
CA VAL A 200 30.76 2.79 -10.35
C VAL A 200 32.07 3.46 -9.98
N VAL A 201 33.05 2.68 -9.52
CA VAL A 201 34.38 3.17 -9.16
C VAL A 201 35.32 3.02 -10.35
N HIS A 202 35.99 4.10 -10.74
CA HIS A 202 36.89 4.08 -11.91
C HIS A 202 38.36 4.27 -11.53
N ASN A 203 38.67 5.39 -10.88
CA ASN A 203 40.03 5.80 -10.57
C ASN A 203 40.23 5.81 -9.06
N ILE A 204 41.29 5.13 -8.62
CA ILE A 204 41.66 4.99 -7.22
C ILE A 204 43.11 5.46 -7.10
N GLN A 205 43.31 6.64 -6.51
CA GLN A 205 44.62 7.22 -6.18
C GLN A 205 44.75 7.33 -4.65
N GLU A 206 45.92 7.72 -4.14
CA GLU A 206 46.20 7.69 -2.68
C GLU A 206 45.14 8.39 -1.83
N GLN A 207 44.61 9.53 -2.29
CA GLN A 207 43.68 10.36 -1.52
C GLN A 207 42.41 10.75 -2.29
N THR A 208 42.23 10.23 -3.50
CA THR A 208 41.12 10.58 -4.38
C THR A 208 40.48 9.35 -5.02
N LEU A 209 39.17 9.42 -5.19
CA LEU A 209 38.38 8.34 -5.77
C LEU A 209 37.32 8.92 -6.71
N SER A 210 37.34 8.52 -7.97
CA SER A 210 36.35 8.95 -8.96
C SER A 210 35.20 7.95 -9.04
N LEU A 211 34.00 8.48 -8.88
CA LEU A 211 32.72 7.77 -8.91
C LEU A 211 31.88 8.25 -10.09
N THR A 212 31.17 7.32 -10.71
CA THR A 212 30.04 7.63 -11.59
C THR A 212 28.75 7.27 -10.88
N LEU A 213 27.90 8.28 -10.70
CA LEU A 213 26.59 8.20 -10.06
C LEU A 213 25.52 8.09 -11.14
N GLN A 214 24.42 7.38 -10.83
CA GLN A 214 23.34 7.18 -11.79
C GLN A 214 22.08 7.93 -11.38
N ASN A 215 21.33 8.39 -12.38
CA ASN A 215 20.02 8.98 -12.18
C ASN A 215 18.99 7.94 -11.73
N SER A 216 18.03 8.39 -10.92
CA SER A 216 16.87 7.55 -10.61
C SER A 216 15.96 7.45 -11.83
N PRO A 217 15.40 6.26 -12.13
CA PRO A 217 14.39 6.12 -13.18
C PRO A 217 13.07 6.82 -12.82
N THR A 218 12.87 7.16 -11.54
CA THR A 218 11.64 7.76 -11.02
C THR A 218 11.94 9.00 -10.19
N GLY A 219 11.01 9.95 -10.22
CA GLY A 219 11.18 11.20 -9.48
C GLY A 219 12.26 12.13 -10.08
N GLU A 220 12.31 13.35 -9.55
CA GLU A 220 13.23 14.38 -10.02
C GLU A 220 14.51 14.39 -9.17
N THR A 221 15.66 14.20 -9.81
CA THR A 221 16.98 14.36 -9.18
C THR A 221 17.33 15.83 -9.10
N VAL A 222 17.49 16.37 -7.88
CA VAL A 222 18.02 17.73 -7.68
C VAL A 222 19.54 17.68 -7.55
N LYS A 223 20.05 16.71 -6.79
CA LYS A 223 21.48 16.47 -6.59
C LYS A 223 21.72 15.06 -6.05
N TYR A 224 22.97 14.65 -5.97
CA TYR A 224 23.40 13.43 -5.32
C TYR A 224 23.97 13.71 -3.94
N ARG A 225 23.79 12.76 -3.05
CA ARG A 225 24.41 12.72 -1.73
C ARG A 225 25.29 11.48 -1.62
N VAL A 226 26.59 11.66 -1.65
CA VAL A 226 27.58 10.60 -1.45
C VAL A 226 27.83 10.45 0.05
N GLU A 227 27.64 9.23 0.54
CA GLU A 227 27.86 8.83 1.93
C GLU A 227 29.04 7.86 1.98
N TYR A 228 30.05 8.16 2.81
CA TYR A 228 31.23 7.30 2.95
C TYR A 228 31.69 7.18 4.40
N LYS A 229 32.24 6.02 4.77
CA LYS A 229 32.90 5.81 6.07
C LYS A 229 34.13 4.93 5.92
N LYS A 230 35.14 5.15 6.76
CA LYS A 230 36.37 4.34 6.75
C LYS A 230 36.06 2.96 7.31
N VAL A 231 36.61 1.92 6.69
CA VAL A 231 36.55 0.56 7.27
C VAL A 231 37.55 0.50 8.41
N LYS A 232 37.06 0.25 9.63
CA LYS A 232 37.93 -0.06 10.78
C LYS A 232 38.33 -1.53 10.75
N THR A 233 39.59 -1.80 11.05
CA THR A 233 40.13 -3.15 11.29
C THR A 233 39.82 -3.67 12.70
N ASP A 234 39.42 -2.78 13.62
CA ASP A 234 39.34 -3.06 15.05
C ASP A 234 37.89 -2.87 15.54
N SER A 235 37.46 -3.66 16.52
CA SER A 235 36.07 -3.79 17.03
C SER A 235 35.52 -2.58 17.82
N GLY A 236 35.93 -1.36 17.44
CA GLY A 236 35.40 -0.11 18.00
C GLY A 236 34.00 0.25 17.48
N THR A 237 33.38 1.24 18.11
CA THR A 237 32.07 1.80 17.71
C THR A 237 32.06 2.23 16.24
N GLU A 238 30.98 1.85 15.53
CA GLU A 238 30.76 2.18 14.11
C GLU A 238 30.87 3.68 13.88
N GLU A 239 31.68 4.09 12.90
CA GLU A 239 31.76 5.49 12.47
C GLU A 239 30.46 5.92 11.78
N GLN A 240 30.05 7.16 12.05
CA GLN A 240 28.98 7.82 11.30
C GLN A 240 29.40 8.02 9.85
N TRP A 241 28.45 7.92 8.94
CA TRP A 241 28.66 8.21 7.53
C TRP A 241 28.99 9.69 7.35
N LEU A 242 30.13 9.98 6.72
CA LEU A 242 30.46 11.31 6.22
C LEU A 242 29.66 11.57 4.95
N VAL A 243 29.31 12.84 4.71
CA VAL A 243 28.38 13.23 3.65
C VAL A 243 29.00 14.30 2.75
N ARG A 244 28.90 14.11 1.44
CA ARG A 244 29.25 15.09 0.40
C ARG A 244 28.09 15.18 -0.60
N ASP A 245 27.59 16.38 -0.85
CA ASP A 245 26.58 16.62 -1.88
C ASP A 245 27.25 17.08 -3.18
N THR A 246 26.72 16.67 -4.34
CA THR A 246 27.21 17.04 -5.68
C THR A 246 26.06 17.12 -6.67
N ALA A 247 26.13 18.02 -7.65
CA ALA A 247 25.20 18.05 -8.79
C ALA A 247 25.70 17.22 -9.98
N GLU A 248 26.96 16.79 -9.96
CA GLU A 248 27.61 16.10 -11.07
C GLU A 248 27.50 14.58 -10.91
N GLU A 249 27.19 13.90 -12.02
CA GLU A 249 27.20 12.42 -12.10
C GLU A 249 28.61 11.86 -11.93
N ASN A 250 29.60 12.52 -12.53
CA ASN A 250 31.01 12.18 -12.36
C ASN A 250 31.55 12.98 -11.17
N PHE A 251 31.74 12.30 -10.05
CA PHE A 251 32.13 12.94 -8.80
C PHE A 251 33.49 12.42 -8.33
N THR A 252 34.39 13.33 -7.96
CA THR A 252 35.66 12.95 -7.34
C THR A 252 35.61 13.20 -5.85
N LEU A 253 35.65 12.11 -5.08
CA LEU A 253 35.80 12.15 -3.63
C LEU A 253 37.27 12.39 -3.29
N THR A 254 37.57 13.44 -2.53
CA THR A 254 38.95 13.85 -2.18
C THR A 254 39.16 13.91 -0.67
N GLY A 255 40.43 13.89 -0.25
CA GLY A 255 40.82 13.98 1.17
C GLY A 255 40.64 12.67 1.92
N LEU A 256 40.82 11.54 1.22
CA LEU A 256 40.78 10.20 1.82
C LEU A 256 42.13 9.92 2.49
N THR A 257 42.11 9.40 3.72
CA THR A 257 43.30 9.19 4.57
C THR A 257 43.43 7.74 5.07
N GLY A 258 42.56 6.84 4.60
CA GLY A 258 42.52 5.42 4.96
C GLY A 258 42.83 4.51 3.79
N LYS A 259 42.95 3.19 4.04
CA LYS A 259 43.16 2.20 2.97
C LYS A 259 41.87 1.71 2.34
N GLN A 260 40.77 1.69 3.10
CA GLN A 260 39.52 1.10 2.65
C GLN A 260 38.33 1.89 3.18
N TYR A 261 37.35 2.09 2.30
CA TYR A 261 36.16 2.86 2.59
C TYR A 261 34.92 2.11 2.14
N LEU A 262 33.84 2.23 2.88
CA LEU A 262 32.50 1.91 2.41
C LEU A 262 31.90 3.18 1.81
N ILE A 263 31.40 3.08 0.57
CA ILE A 263 30.82 4.20 -0.16
C ILE A 263 29.46 3.79 -0.69
N ARG A 264 28.48 4.66 -0.51
CA ARG A 264 27.14 4.56 -1.11
C ARG A 264 26.65 5.97 -1.45
N TYR A 265 25.54 6.07 -2.16
CA TYR A 265 24.95 7.38 -2.44
C TYR A 265 23.43 7.33 -2.46
N ARG A 266 22.82 8.51 -2.43
CA ARG A 266 21.37 8.71 -2.54
C ARG A 266 21.08 9.78 -3.58
N ILE A 267 19.92 9.69 -4.22
CA ILE A 267 19.32 10.85 -4.88
C ILE A 267 18.74 11.76 -3.80
N VAL A 268 19.01 13.05 -3.92
CA VAL A 268 18.27 14.10 -3.21
C VAL A 268 17.26 14.66 -4.19
N GLY A 269 15.99 14.39 -3.95
CA GLY A 269 14.89 14.99 -4.69
C GLY A 269 14.41 16.30 -4.06
N LYS A 270 13.40 16.91 -4.68
CA LYS A 270 12.79 18.15 -4.17
C LYS A 270 12.16 17.98 -2.77
N VAL A 271 11.58 16.82 -2.51
CA VAL A 271 10.85 16.52 -1.27
C VAL A 271 11.74 15.85 -0.23
N ALA A 272 12.47 14.80 -0.62
CA ALA A 272 13.22 13.95 0.29
C ALA A 272 14.35 13.19 -0.44
N VAL A 273 15.04 12.29 0.26
CA VAL A 273 16.11 11.47 -0.33
C VAL A 273 15.63 10.06 -0.69
N SER A 274 16.31 9.41 -1.63
CA SER A 274 16.09 7.99 -1.94
C SER A 274 16.60 7.08 -0.82
N GLU A 275 16.23 5.80 -0.90
CA GLU A 275 17.00 4.75 -0.25
C GLU A 275 18.46 4.82 -0.72
N ALA A 276 19.41 4.51 0.17
CA ALA A 276 20.82 4.45 -0.20
C ALA A 276 21.04 3.34 -1.22
N SER A 277 21.94 3.57 -2.16
CA SER A 277 22.48 2.52 -3.01
C SER A 277 23.09 1.41 -2.17
N ASP A 278 23.30 0.27 -2.79
CA ASP A 278 24.20 -0.72 -2.22
C ASP A 278 25.62 -0.12 -2.10
N THR A 279 26.37 -0.66 -1.15
CA THR A 279 27.66 -0.12 -0.75
C THR A 279 28.78 -0.78 -1.55
N VAL A 280 29.72 0.02 -2.05
CA VAL A 280 30.99 -0.45 -2.61
C VAL A 280 32.11 -0.29 -1.61
N SER A 281 33.11 -1.16 -1.70
CA SER A 281 34.25 -1.19 -0.79
C SER A 281 35.59 -1.10 -1.54
N PRO A 282 35.92 0.06 -2.13
CA PRO A 282 37.20 0.23 -2.82
C PRO A 282 38.37 0.25 -1.83
N THR A 283 39.48 -0.35 -2.25
CA THR A 283 40.76 -0.31 -1.55
C THR A 283 41.65 0.71 -2.26
N LEU A 284 42.11 1.73 -1.53
CA LEU A 284 43.04 2.74 -2.01
C LEU A 284 44.45 2.15 -2.08
N SER A 285 45.12 2.35 -3.21
CA SER A 285 46.51 1.98 -3.44
C SER A 285 47.43 2.78 -2.52
N LEU A 286 48.34 2.11 -1.83
CA LEU A 286 49.49 2.76 -1.18
C LEU A 286 50.70 2.53 -2.08
N GLN A 287 51.39 3.60 -2.47
CA GLN A 287 52.78 3.48 -2.94
C GLN A 287 53.72 3.32 -1.75
#